data_AF-A0A969RY75-F1
#
_entry.id   AF-A0A969RY75-F1
#
_cell.length_a   1.000
_cell.length_b   1.000
_cell.length_c   1.000
_cell.angle_alpha   90.00
_cell.angle_beta   90.00
_cell.angle_gamma   90.00
#
_symmetry.space_group_name_H-M   'P 1'
#
loop_
_entity.id
_entity.type
_entity.pdbx_description
1 polymer ?
#
loop_
_entity_poly.entity_id
_entity_poly.type
_entity_poly.pdbx_seq_one_letter_code
_entity_poly.pdbx_strand_id
1 'polypeptide(L)'
;MGEERGQGYARLIKQLLGCAQGEEEALLEANGELVDAGLVAVMGQYADWMESQGNGNAAWLRQFAGQVAQALGLETATSQGTDVARQFWLETLQLIVEKQFDPQQIYPVWAQQQAQFNPELLAVLPTVAAQVLVGDAEQRTFAASVFGEFGNLIQQFPLGNRMLNLEMSIAAYEQALTVMTQTAMPIEWAHTTMNLATAYSNRIKGDRAENIEQAIAPTSKP
;
A
#
# COMPACT_ATOMS: atom_id res chain seq x y z
N MET A 1 16.01 -21.22 14.18
CA MET A 1 15.02 -20.26 13.63
C MET A 1 15.66 -18.94 13.21
N GLY A 2 16.47 -18.25 14.03
CA GLY A 2 17.11 -16.98 13.62
C GLY A 2 18.15 -17.08 12.49
N GLU A 3 18.96 -18.14 12.47
CA GLU A 3 20.02 -18.33 11.45
C GLU A 3 19.46 -18.65 10.05
N GLU A 4 18.42 -19.48 9.94
CA GLU A 4 17.80 -19.81 8.65
C GLU A 4 17.16 -18.58 8.02
N ARG A 5 16.52 -17.72 8.83
CA ARG A 5 15.92 -16.47 8.37
C ARG A 5 16.99 -15.46 7.92
N GLY A 6 18.09 -15.34 8.67
CA GLY A 6 19.25 -14.53 8.28
C GLY A 6 19.88 -14.98 6.96
N GLN A 7 19.99 -16.29 6.73
CA GLN A 7 20.45 -16.85 5.46
C GLN A 7 19.45 -16.57 4.32
N GLY A 8 18.15 -16.62 4.61
CA GLY A 8 17.09 -16.22 3.70
C GLY A 8 17.25 -14.77 3.23
N TYR A 9 17.40 -13.83 4.17
CA TYR A 9 17.64 -12.42 3.85
C TYR A 9 18.89 -12.23 2.98
N ALA A 10 20.01 -12.86 3.34
CA ALA A 10 21.24 -12.76 2.57
C ALA A 10 21.10 -13.32 1.15
N ARG A 11 20.30 -14.38 0.96
CA ARG A 11 20.01 -14.96 -0.36
C ARG A 11 19.17 -14.00 -1.20
N LEU A 12 18.10 -13.46 -0.62
CA LEU A 12 17.21 -12.52 -1.29
C LEU A 12 17.96 -11.25 -1.72
N ILE A 13 18.79 -10.68 -0.84
CA ILE A 13 19.61 -9.50 -1.15
C ILE A 13 20.55 -9.77 -2.33
N LYS A 14 21.17 -10.95 -2.39
CA LYS A 14 22.03 -11.32 -3.53
C LYS A 14 21.25 -11.45 -4.83
N GLN A 15 20.02 -11.96 -4.78
CA GLN A 15 19.15 -12.03 -5.96
C GLN A 15 18.76 -10.63 -6.43
N LEU A 16 18.36 -9.75 -5.51
CA LEU A 16 18.03 -8.36 -5.79
C LEU A 16 19.21 -7.57 -6.40
N LEU A 17 20.43 -7.80 -5.90
CA LEU A 17 21.63 -7.14 -6.45
C LEU A 17 22.04 -7.64 -7.84
N GLY A 18 21.50 -8.78 -8.29
CA GLY A 18 21.83 -9.41 -9.57
C GLY A 18 20.67 -9.51 -10.55
N CYS A 19 19.47 -9.04 -10.19
CA CYS A 19 18.30 -9.10 -11.05
C CYS A 19 18.30 -7.97 -12.08
N ALA A 20 17.49 -8.13 -13.13
CA ALA A 20 17.26 -7.02 -14.05
C ALA A 20 16.39 -5.95 -13.39
N GLN A 21 16.54 -4.71 -13.85
CA GLN A 21 15.70 -3.60 -13.39
C GLN A 21 14.22 -3.91 -13.68
N GLY A 22 13.39 -3.89 -12.63
CA GLY A 22 11.96 -4.24 -12.67
C GLY A 22 11.64 -5.65 -12.18
N GLU A 23 12.63 -6.50 -11.91
CA GLU A 23 12.43 -7.85 -11.34
C GLU A 23 12.48 -7.88 -9.82
N GLU A 24 12.84 -6.77 -9.18
CA GLU A 24 12.98 -6.66 -7.72
C GLU A 24 11.67 -6.97 -7.00
N GLU A 25 10.56 -6.51 -7.57
CA GLU A 25 9.24 -6.70 -7.00
C GLU A 25 8.81 -8.17 -7.06
N ALA A 26 9.02 -8.84 -8.18
CA ALA A 26 8.75 -10.27 -8.33
C ALA A 26 9.60 -11.12 -7.35
N LEU A 27 10.83 -10.69 -7.06
CA LEU A 27 11.68 -11.33 -6.07
C LEU A 27 11.17 -11.10 -4.64
N LEU A 28 10.67 -9.91 -4.31
CA LEU A 28 10.02 -9.66 -3.01
C LEU A 28 8.72 -10.47 -2.88
N GLU A 29 7.89 -10.57 -3.93
CA GLU A 29 6.69 -11.41 -3.97
C GLU A 29 7.00 -12.87 -3.70
N ALA A 30 8.01 -13.41 -4.39
CA ALA A 30 8.43 -14.79 -4.22
C ALA A 30 8.99 -15.09 -2.82
N ASN A 31 9.33 -14.06 -2.04
CA ASN A 31 9.93 -14.17 -0.71
C ASN A 31 9.16 -13.34 0.34
N GLY A 32 7.84 -13.18 0.20
CA GLY A 32 7.02 -12.31 1.05
C GLY A 32 7.14 -12.58 2.56
N GLU A 33 7.36 -13.84 2.94
CA GLU A 33 7.62 -14.28 4.32
C GLU A 33 8.89 -13.67 4.95
N LEU A 34 9.81 -13.17 4.14
CA LEU A 34 11.04 -12.48 4.55
C LEU A 34 10.90 -10.95 4.49
N VAL A 35 9.83 -10.40 3.93
CA VAL A 35 9.66 -8.95 3.79
C VAL A 35 9.16 -8.35 5.10
N ASP A 36 10.10 -8.05 6.00
CA ASP A 36 9.85 -7.49 7.32
C ASP A 36 10.93 -6.47 7.75
N ALA A 37 10.81 -5.96 8.97
CA ALA A 37 11.79 -5.03 9.54
C ALA A 37 13.21 -5.64 9.63
N GLY A 38 13.32 -6.97 9.75
CA GLY A 38 14.59 -7.68 9.77
C GLY A 38 15.30 -7.62 8.42
N LEU A 39 14.59 -7.84 7.31
CA LEU A 39 15.15 -7.70 5.97
C LEU A 39 15.67 -6.28 5.72
N VAL A 40 14.89 -5.25 6.07
CA VAL A 40 15.30 -3.84 5.95
C VAL A 40 16.62 -3.59 6.71
N ALA A 41 16.71 -4.07 7.95
CA ALA A 41 17.93 -3.93 8.75
C ALA A 41 19.13 -4.62 8.11
N VAL A 42 18.95 -5.83 7.56
CA VAL A 42 20.03 -6.59 6.91
C VAL A 42 20.45 -5.96 5.57
N MET A 43 19.51 -5.40 4.80
CA MET A 43 19.81 -4.62 3.59
C MET A 43 20.70 -3.41 3.91
N GLY A 44 20.38 -2.68 4.99
CA GLY A 44 21.20 -1.56 5.47
C GLY A 44 22.63 -2.00 5.81
N GLN A 45 22.78 -3.08 6.59
CA GLN A 45 24.09 -3.64 6.94
C GLN A 45 24.90 -4.09 5.71
N TYR A 46 24.23 -4.71 4.73
CA TYR A 46 24.85 -5.11 3.46
C TYR A 46 25.31 -3.89 2.65
N ALA A 47 24.52 -2.83 2.63
CA ALA A 47 24.88 -1.61 1.94
C ALA A 47 26.08 -0.91 2.58
N ASP A 48 26.14 -0.86 3.92
CA ASP A 48 27.30 -0.32 4.65
C ASP A 48 28.57 -1.12 4.37
N TRP A 49 28.46 -2.46 4.37
CA TRP A 49 29.56 -3.34 4.00
C TRP A 49 30.00 -3.10 2.55
N MET A 50 29.07 -3.00 1.60
CA MET A 50 29.37 -2.73 0.19
C MET A 50 30.04 -1.37 -0.04
N GLU A 51 29.60 -0.33 0.68
CA GLU A 51 30.20 1.01 0.60
C GLU A 51 31.65 1.00 1.08
N SER A 52 31.95 0.26 2.16
CA SER A 52 33.33 0.07 2.65
C SER A 52 34.26 -0.59 1.63
N GLN A 53 33.70 -1.34 0.67
CA GLN A 53 34.41 -2.00 -0.42
C GLN A 53 34.40 -1.18 -1.73
N GLY A 54 33.78 0.01 -1.74
CA GLY A 54 33.66 0.85 -2.93
C GLY A 54 32.70 0.28 -3.99
N ASN A 55 31.74 -0.57 -3.61
CA ASN A 55 30.77 -1.14 -4.54
C ASN A 55 29.63 -0.14 -4.84
N GLY A 56 29.42 0.16 -6.13
CA GLY A 56 28.42 1.13 -6.61
C GLY A 56 26.96 0.78 -6.28
N ASN A 57 26.66 -0.46 -5.93
CA ASN A 57 25.29 -0.89 -5.59
C ASN A 57 24.88 -0.52 -4.15
N ALA A 58 25.80 -0.01 -3.32
CA ALA A 58 25.52 0.35 -1.93
C ALA A 58 24.42 1.42 -1.79
N ALA A 59 24.52 2.50 -2.57
CA ALA A 59 23.55 3.59 -2.54
C ALA A 59 22.15 3.12 -2.98
N TRP A 60 22.11 2.29 -4.03
CA TRP A 60 20.88 1.66 -4.51
C TRP A 60 20.25 0.78 -3.43
N LEU A 61 21.02 -0.09 -2.78
CA LEU A 61 20.47 -1.01 -1.77
C LEU A 61 19.93 -0.25 -0.54
N ARG A 62 20.58 0.85 -0.12
CA ARG A 62 20.04 1.74 0.93
C ARG A 62 18.71 2.36 0.52
N GLN A 63 18.63 2.89 -0.70
CA GLN A 63 17.40 3.49 -1.20
C GLN A 63 16.27 2.46 -1.28
N PHE A 64 16.57 1.26 -1.78
CA PHE A 64 15.62 0.17 -1.86
C PHE A 64 15.16 -0.32 -0.47
N ALA A 65 16.08 -0.46 0.48
CA ALA A 65 15.74 -0.76 1.87
C ALA A 65 14.80 0.29 2.48
N GLY A 66 15.02 1.57 2.16
CA GLY A 66 14.13 2.68 2.53
C GLY A 66 12.72 2.51 1.93
N GLN A 67 12.61 2.15 0.65
CA GLN A 67 11.31 1.89 0.00
C GLN A 67 10.56 0.72 0.65
N VAL A 68 11.28 -0.35 1.01
CA VAL A 68 10.69 -1.50 1.72
C VAL A 68 10.27 -1.09 3.14
N ALA A 69 11.10 -0.34 3.86
CA ALA A 69 10.77 0.17 5.20
C ALA A 69 9.52 1.08 5.18
N GLN A 70 9.46 1.94 4.16
CA GLN A 70 8.35 2.82 3.88
C GLN A 70 7.07 1.99 3.63
N ALA A 71 7.10 1.02 2.71
CA ALA A 71 5.96 0.14 2.44
C ALA A 71 5.53 -0.69 3.68
N LEU A 72 6.46 -0.99 4.58
CA LEU A 72 6.17 -1.69 5.83
C LEU A 72 5.58 -0.78 6.92
N GLY A 73 5.63 0.54 6.75
CA GLY A 73 5.16 1.53 7.73
C GLY A 73 6.10 1.71 8.92
N LEU A 74 7.41 1.53 8.71
CA LEU A 74 8.42 1.59 9.77
C LEU A 74 8.95 3.01 10.06
N GLU A 75 8.50 4.03 9.32
CA GLU A 75 8.86 5.42 9.56
C GLU A 75 7.95 6.10 10.60
N THR A 76 8.53 6.89 11.51
CA THR A 76 7.74 7.66 12.48
C THR A 76 7.21 8.93 11.83
N ALA A 77 5.88 9.04 11.70
CA ALA A 77 5.24 10.23 11.12
C ALA A 77 5.47 11.48 11.99
N THR A 78 5.78 12.60 11.33
CA THR A 78 5.86 13.93 11.98
C THR A 78 4.48 14.59 11.98
N SER A 79 4.19 15.48 12.93
CA SER A 79 2.89 16.18 12.98
C SER A 79 2.60 16.97 11.69
N GLN A 80 3.64 17.61 11.13
CA GLN A 80 3.52 18.35 9.88
C GLN A 80 3.29 17.42 8.67
N GLY A 81 3.96 16.26 8.63
CA GLY A 81 3.71 15.23 7.62
C GLY A 81 2.28 14.70 7.68
N THR A 82 1.73 14.47 8.88
CA THR A 82 0.34 14.00 9.03
C THR A 82 -0.70 15.00 8.55
N ASP A 83 -0.46 16.30 8.71
CA ASP A 83 -1.40 17.32 8.23
C ASP A 83 -1.37 17.44 6.69
N VAL A 84 -0.19 17.37 6.08
CA VAL A 84 -0.03 17.34 4.61
C VAL A 84 -0.70 16.10 4.03
N ALA A 85 -0.46 14.93 4.62
CA ALA A 85 -1.07 13.67 4.21
C ALA A 85 -2.61 13.72 4.30
N ARG A 86 -3.16 14.28 5.39
CA ARG A 86 -4.61 14.43 5.55
C ARG A 86 -5.20 15.35 4.47
N GLN A 87 -4.53 16.47 4.19
CA GLN A 87 -4.96 17.40 3.17
C GLN A 87 -4.95 16.76 1.77
N PHE A 88 -3.86 16.06 1.42
CA PHE A 88 -3.74 15.36 0.15
C PHE A 88 -4.82 14.28 -0.04
N TRP A 89 -5.18 13.56 1.02
CA TRP A 89 -6.30 12.63 0.98
C TRP A 89 -7.61 13.30 0.59
N LEU A 90 -7.96 14.41 1.24
CA LEU A 90 -9.21 15.13 0.97
C LEU A 90 -9.23 15.68 -0.47
N GLU A 91 -8.13 16.26 -0.92
CA GLU A 91 -7.96 16.74 -2.29
C GLU A 91 -8.09 15.60 -3.31
N THR A 92 -7.55 14.42 -2.99
CA THR A 92 -7.65 13.25 -3.86
C THR A 92 -9.08 12.73 -3.97
N LEU A 93 -9.82 12.63 -2.85
CA LEU A 93 -11.22 12.22 -2.87
C LEU A 93 -12.08 13.23 -3.65
N GLN A 94 -11.82 14.52 -3.46
CA GLN A 94 -12.49 15.58 -4.21
C GLN A 94 -12.16 15.51 -5.71
N LEU A 95 -10.90 15.31 -6.07
CA LEU A 95 -10.47 15.16 -7.45
C LEU A 95 -11.20 14.00 -8.15
N ILE A 96 -11.35 12.86 -7.47
CA ILE A 96 -12.07 11.70 -7.99
C ILE A 96 -13.51 12.08 -8.35
N VAL A 97 -14.21 12.81 -7.47
CA VAL A 97 -15.57 13.29 -7.72
C VAL A 97 -15.61 14.31 -8.85
N GLU A 98 -14.70 15.29 -8.86
CA GLU A 98 -14.63 16.35 -9.87
C GLU A 98 -14.34 15.81 -11.28
N LYS A 99 -13.51 14.77 -11.38
CA LYS A 99 -13.16 14.10 -12.64
C LYS A 99 -14.11 12.96 -12.99
N GLN A 100 -15.22 12.83 -12.27
CA GLN A 100 -16.25 11.82 -12.53
C GLN A 100 -15.67 10.41 -12.61
N PHE A 101 -14.71 10.12 -11.72
CA PHE A 101 -14.09 8.81 -11.62
C PHE A 101 -13.32 8.36 -12.88
N ASP A 102 -12.93 9.29 -13.77
CA ASP A 102 -12.22 9.00 -15.02
C ASP A 102 -10.68 8.91 -14.81
N PRO A 103 -10.07 7.71 -14.94
CA PRO A 103 -8.63 7.54 -14.77
C PRO A 103 -7.79 8.40 -15.73
N GLN A 104 -8.29 8.69 -16.94
CA GLN A 104 -7.56 9.48 -17.93
C GLN A 104 -7.37 10.94 -17.48
N GLN A 105 -8.24 11.42 -16.60
CA GLN A 105 -8.18 12.77 -16.04
C GLN A 105 -7.50 12.80 -14.67
N ILE A 106 -7.58 11.70 -13.90
CA ILE A 106 -7.04 11.61 -12.54
C ILE A 106 -5.53 11.28 -12.56
N TYR A 107 -5.12 10.28 -13.36
CA TYR A 107 -3.73 9.81 -13.37
C TYR A 107 -2.69 10.88 -13.73
N PRO A 108 -2.93 11.81 -14.67
CA PRO A 108 -1.98 12.88 -14.92
C PRO A 108 -1.73 13.78 -13.71
N VAL A 109 -2.74 14.00 -12.86
CA VAL A 109 -2.61 14.80 -11.63
C VAL A 109 -1.82 14.02 -10.58
N TRP A 110 -2.17 12.75 -10.36
CA TRP A 110 -1.42 11.87 -9.45
C TRP A 110 0.03 11.68 -9.86
N ALA A 111 0.31 11.60 -11.17
CA ALA A 111 1.67 11.48 -11.71
C ALA A 111 2.56 12.68 -11.31
N GLN A 112 2.00 13.88 -11.16
CA GLN A 112 2.74 15.06 -10.71
C GLN A 112 2.95 15.08 -9.18
N GLN A 113 2.19 14.29 -8.44
CA GLN A 113 2.17 14.29 -6.97
C GLN A 113 2.60 12.94 -6.37
N GLN A 114 3.39 12.15 -7.11
CA GLN A 114 3.85 10.81 -6.69
C GLN A 114 4.52 10.81 -5.32
N ALA A 115 5.23 11.88 -4.95
CA ALA A 115 5.89 11.99 -3.65
C ALA A 115 4.91 12.03 -2.46
N GLN A 116 3.65 12.41 -2.69
CA GLN A 116 2.61 12.44 -1.65
C GLN A 116 2.02 11.06 -1.38
N PHE A 117 2.15 10.12 -2.33
CA PHE A 117 1.80 8.72 -2.11
C PHE A 117 2.87 8.04 -1.25
N ASN A 118 2.75 8.26 0.06
CA ASN A 118 3.69 7.79 1.08
C ASN A 118 2.91 7.10 2.25
N PRO A 119 3.59 6.48 3.23
CA PRO A 119 2.91 5.76 4.32
C PRO A 119 2.14 6.64 5.28
N GLU A 120 2.42 7.95 5.31
CA GLU A 120 1.70 8.89 6.16
C GLU A 120 0.24 8.96 5.72
N LEU A 121 -0.05 8.72 4.43
CA LEU A 121 -1.41 8.51 3.94
C LEU A 121 -2.10 7.33 4.62
N LEU A 122 -1.45 6.18 4.75
CA LEU A 122 -2.03 5.04 5.46
C LEU A 122 -2.30 5.37 6.93
N ALA A 123 -1.38 6.08 7.58
CA ALA A 123 -1.49 6.43 8.99
C ALA A 123 -2.68 7.36 9.28
N VAL A 124 -2.98 8.31 8.38
CA VAL A 124 -4.07 9.28 8.59
C VAL A 124 -5.41 8.83 8.01
N LEU A 125 -5.44 7.77 7.20
CA LEU A 125 -6.66 7.27 6.55
C LEU A 125 -7.82 7.02 7.54
N PRO A 126 -7.62 6.38 8.72
CA PRO A 126 -8.71 6.24 9.69
C PRO A 126 -9.27 7.59 10.17
N THR A 127 -8.42 8.61 10.31
CA THR A 127 -8.85 9.97 10.68
C THR A 127 -9.65 10.62 9.57
N VAL A 128 -9.20 10.51 8.31
CA VAL A 128 -9.92 11.03 7.15
C VAL A 128 -11.27 10.32 6.99
N ALA A 129 -11.30 9.00 7.10
CA ALA A 129 -12.52 8.21 7.02
C ALA A 129 -13.54 8.63 8.09
N ALA A 130 -13.10 8.80 9.34
CA ALA A 130 -13.96 9.29 10.43
C ALA A 130 -14.49 10.72 10.19
N GLN A 131 -13.79 11.54 9.39
CA GLN A 131 -14.22 12.89 9.01
C GLN A 131 -15.21 12.87 7.84
N VAL A 132 -15.03 11.96 6.88
CA VAL A 132 -15.75 11.97 5.59
C VAL A 132 -16.96 11.02 5.59
N LEU A 133 -16.90 9.90 6.32
CA LEU A 133 -17.98 8.91 6.44
C LEU A 133 -19.00 9.29 7.53
N VAL A 134 -19.40 10.57 7.55
CA VAL A 134 -20.38 11.13 8.50
C VAL A 134 -21.60 11.68 7.77
N GLY A 135 -22.66 12.00 8.52
CA GLY A 135 -23.91 12.53 7.97
C GLY A 135 -25.00 11.48 7.82
N ASP A 136 -25.95 11.74 6.93
CA ASP A 136 -27.06 10.82 6.67
C ASP A 136 -26.62 9.56 5.90
N ALA A 137 -27.56 8.66 5.63
CA ALA A 137 -27.26 7.40 4.95
C ALA A 137 -26.79 7.60 3.50
N GLU A 138 -27.34 8.59 2.80
CA GLU A 138 -27.00 8.87 1.41
C GLU A 138 -25.59 9.47 1.31
N GLN A 139 -25.28 10.45 2.17
CA GLN A 139 -23.96 11.08 2.25
C GLN A 139 -22.86 10.06 2.58
N ARG A 140 -23.09 9.20 3.57
CA ARG A 140 -22.13 8.14 3.94
C ARG A 140 -21.94 7.12 2.84
N THR A 141 -23.02 6.75 2.15
CA THR A 141 -22.97 5.81 1.03
C THR A 141 -22.16 6.38 -0.14
N PHE A 142 -22.39 7.65 -0.48
CA PHE A 142 -21.63 8.35 -1.51
C PHE A 142 -20.15 8.47 -1.13
N ALA A 143 -19.85 8.89 0.10
CA ALA A 143 -18.47 8.94 0.57
C ALA A 143 -17.77 7.57 0.49
N ALA A 144 -18.46 6.49 0.90
CA ALA A 144 -17.94 5.14 0.82
C ALA A 144 -17.66 4.70 -0.63
N SER A 145 -18.49 5.10 -1.61
CA SER A 145 -18.23 4.80 -3.02
C SER A 145 -16.99 5.51 -3.54
N VAL A 146 -16.73 6.74 -3.10
CA VAL A 146 -15.48 7.46 -3.44
C VAL A 146 -14.26 6.75 -2.86
N PHE A 147 -14.33 6.24 -1.62
CA PHE A 147 -13.25 5.42 -1.05
C PHE A 147 -13.03 4.12 -1.84
N GLY A 148 -14.10 3.43 -2.22
CA GLY A 148 -14.01 2.25 -3.07
C GLY A 148 -13.37 2.55 -4.42
N GLU A 149 -13.75 3.66 -5.05
CA GLU A 149 -13.18 4.04 -6.35
C GLU A 149 -11.72 4.51 -6.25
N PHE A 150 -11.35 5.22 -5.18
CA PHE A 150 -9.94 5.46 -4.89
C PHE A 150 -9.15 4.14 -4.85
N GLY A 151 -9.68 3.14 -4.13
CA GLY A 151 -9.05 1.83 -4.01
C GLY A 151 -8.83 1.16 -5.37
N ASN A 152 -9.80 1.29 -6.28
CA ASN A 152 -9.71 0.77 -7.64
C ASN A 152 -8.66 1.51 -8.47
N LEU A 153 -8.71 2.84 -8.44
CA LEU A 153 -7.81 3.71 -9.20
C LEU A 153 -6.36 3.52 -8.77
N ILE A 154 -6.07 3.49 -7.47
CA ILE A 154 -4.70 3.37 -6.95
C ILE A 154 -4.13 1.97 -7.18
N GLN A 155 -4.99 0.94 -7.16
CA GLN A 155 -4.61 -0.42 -7.55
C GLN A 155 -4.28 -0.54 -9.06
N GLN A 156 -4.74 0.36 -9.91
CA GLN A 156 -4.41 0.33 -11.34
C GLN A 156 -3.40 1.41 -11.74
N PHE A 157 -3.04 2.30 -10.82
CA PHE A 157 -2.13 3.40 -11.08
C PHE A 157 -0.70 2.84 -11.36
N PRO A 158 -0.14 3.08 -12.56
CA PRO A 158 1.08 2.41 -13.01
C PRO A 158 2.37 3.05 -12.49
N LEU A 159 2.28 4.15 -11.75
CA LEU A 159 3.42 4.92 -11.26
C LEU A 159 3.51 4.87 -9.73
N GLY A 160 4.70 5.14 -9.21
CA GLY A 160 4.98 5.15 -7.77
C GLY A 160 5.30 3.77 -7.20
N ASN A 161 5.15 3.64 -5.89
CA ASN A 161 5.45 2.41 -5.16
C ASN A 161 4.24 1.47 -5.21
N ARG A 162 4.35 0.38 -5.98
CA ARG A 162 3.27 -0.59 -6.18
C ARG A 162 2.82 -1.28 -4.89
N MET A 163 3.75 -1.64 -4.00
CA MET A 163 3.43 -2.20 -2.68
C MET A 163 2.56 -1.24 -1.87
N LEU A 164 2.98 0.02 -1.80
CA LEU A 164 2.24 1.04 -1.06
C LEU A 164 0.86 1.30 -1.69
N ASN A 165 0.77 1.33 -3.02
CA ASN A 165 -0.51 1.46 -3.74
C ASN A 165 -1.49 0.33 -3.37
N LEU A 166 -1.01 -0.90 -3.22
CA LEU A 166 -1.82 -2.04 -2.79
C LEU A 166 -2.29 -1.91 -1.34
N GLU A 167 -1.41 -1.52 -0.41
CA GLU A 167 -1.81 -1.27 0.99
C GLU A 167 -2.85 -0.13 1.08
N MET A 168 -2.68 0.94 0.30
CA MET A 168 -3.65 2.04 0.23
C MET A 168 -4.99 1.59 -0.35
N SER A 169 -4.96 0.74 -1.38
CA SER A 169 -6.14 0.14 -1.98
C SER A 169 -6.92 -0.71 -0.97
N ILE A 170 -6.23 -1.64 -0.29
CA ILE A 170 -6.79 -2.51 0.75
C ILE A 170 -7.46 -1.65 1.82
N ALA A 171 -6.74 -0.69 2.38
CA ALA A 171 -7.25 0.11 3.48
C ALA A 171 -8.46 0.97 3.05
N ALA A 172 -8.47 1.50 1.82
CA ALA A 172 -9.60 2.26 1.31
C ALA A 172 -10.87 1.40 1.11
N TYR A 173 -10.73 0.18 0.58
CA TYR A 173 -11.84 -0.76 0.50
C TYR A 173 -12.37 -1.15 1.87
N GLU A 174 -11.50 -1.38 2.86
CA GLU A 174 -11.90 -1.64 4.23
C GLU A 174 -12.72 -0.49 4.83
N GLN A 175 -12.35 0.78 4.56
CA GLN A 175 -13.15 1.93 4.96
C GLN A 175 -14.52 1.96 4.27
N ALA A 176 -14.57 1.69 2.96
CA ALA A 176 -15.83 1.64 2.21
C ALA A 176 -16.78 0.56 2.74
N LEU A 177 -16.25 -0.61 3.11
CA LEU A 177 -16.99 -1.75 3.64
C LEU A 177 -17.51 -1.55 5.07
N THR A 178 -17.11 -0.49 5.77
CA THR A 178 -17.76 -0.09 7.03
C THR A 178 -19.18 0.44 6.82
N VAL A 179 -19.48 0.93 5.61
CA VAL A 179 -20.80 1.48 5.23
C VAL A 179 -21.52 0.54 4.25
N MET A 180 -20.80 0.05 3.23
CA MET A 180 -21.32 -0.92 2.27
C MET A 180 -21.43 -2.27 2.95
N THR A 181 -22.65 -2.67 3.32
CA THR A 181 -22.89 -3.96 3.97
C THR A 181 -23.64 -4.91 3.04
N GLN A 182 -23.42 -6.21 3.20
CA GLN A 182 -24.09 -7.25 2.40
C GLN A 182 -25.62 -7.14 2.43
N THR A 183 -26.21 -6.70 3.55
CA THR A 183 -27.66 -6.63 3.72
C THR A 183 -28.27 -5.35 3.16
N ALA A 184 -27.62 -4.20 3.34
CA ALA A 184 -28.14 -2.92 2.88
C ALA A 184 -27.78 -2.63 1.42
N MET A 185 -26.61 -3.10 0.96
CA MET A 185 -25.99 -2.75 -0.31
C MET A 185 -25.29 -3.97 -0.94
N PRO A 186 -26.02 -5.05 -1.29
CA PRO A 186 -25.43 -6.33 -1.68
C PRO A 186 -24.55 -6.25 -2.92
N ILE A 187 -24.89 -5.38 -3.88
CA ILE A 187 -24.15 -5.27 -5.16
C ILE A 187 -22.83 -4.52 -4.94
N GLU A 188 -22.90 -3.37 -4.29
CA GLU A 188 -21.73 -2.54 -3.96
C GLU A 188 -20.78 -3.29 -3.03
N TRP A 189 -21.31 -3.98 -2.02
CA TRP A 189 -20.52 -4.83 -1.13
C TRP A 189 -19.81 -5.95 -1.92
N ALA A 190 -20.49 -6.62 -2.84
CA ALA A 190 -19.89 -7.69 -3.65
C ALA A 190 -18.77 -7.15 -4.57
N HIS A 191 -18.97 -5.99 -5.20
CA HIS A 191 -17.93 -5.37 -6.02
C HIS A 191 -16.71 -4.95 -5.19
N THR A 192 -16.94 -4.25 -4.07
CA THR A 192 -15.85 -3.76 -3.21
C THR A 192 -15.07 -4.93 -2.59
N THR A 193 -15.75 -6.00 -2.15
CA THR A 193 -15.09 -7.20 -1.62
C THR A 193 -14.31 -7.97 -2.69
N MET A 194 -14.81 -8.07 -3.93
CA MET A 194 -14.07 -8.68 -5.04
C MET A 194 -12.78 -7.91 -5.35
N ASN A 195 -12.84 -6.59 -5.35
CA ASN A 195 -11.67 -5.76 -5.60
C ASN A 195 -10.67 -5.82 -4.43
N LEU A 196 -11.17 -5.85 -3.19
CA LEU A 196 -10.35 -6.09 -1.99
C LEU A 196 -9.64 -7.44 -2.06
N ALA A 197 -10.34 -8.51 -2.46
CA ALA A 197 -9.74 -9.82 -2.64
C ALA A 197 -8.64 -9.81 -3.73
N THR A 198 -8.85 -9.06 -4.81
CA THR A 198 -7.83 -8.85 -5.85
C THR A 198 -6.62 -8.11 -5.29
N ALA A 199 -6.82 -7.12 -4.41
CA ALA A 199 -5.73 -6.38 -3.77
C ALA A 199 -4.93 -7.27 -2.83
N TYR A 200 -5.60 -8.07 -1.99
CA TYR A 200 -4.95 -9.07 -1.14
C TYR A 200 -4.22 -10.14 -1.93
N SER A 201 -4.77 -10.61 -3.06
CA SER A 201 -4.09 -11.59 -3.91
C SER A 201 -2.81 -11.05 -4.55
N ASN A 202 -2.72 -9.74 -4.77
CA ASN A 202 -1.55 -9.06 -5.32
C ASN A 202 -0.61 -8.53 -4.21
N ARG A 203 -1.00 -8.62 -2.93
CA ARG A 203 -0.27 -8.05 -1.81
C ARG A 203 1.00 -8.84 -1.50
N ILE A 204 2.12 -8.14 -1.48
CA ILE A 204 3.47 -8.69 -1.24
C ILE A 204 3.74 -8.98 0.24
N LYS A 205 3.13 -8.19 1.14
CA LYS A 205 3.34 -8.25 2.60
C LYS A 205 2.48 -9.36 3.24
N GLY A 206 3.08 -10.17 4.12
CA GLY A 206 2.41 -11.28 4.82
C GLY A 206 2.54 -12.62 4.07
N ASP A 207 2.08 -13.72 4.68
CA ASP A 207 1.98 -15.00 3.97
C ASP A 207 0.86 -14.91 2.92
N ARG A 208 1.09 -15.43 1.72
CA ARG A 208 0.07 -15.55 0.69
C ARG A 208 -1.17 -16.28 1.19
N ALA A 209 -1.00 -17.31 2.03
CA ALA A 209 -2.12 -18.02 2.64
C ALA A 209 -2.94 -17.10 3.57
N GLU A 210 -2.27 -16.30 4.39
CA GLU A 210 -2.91 -15.33 5.29
C GLU A 210 -3.62 -14.22 4.50
N ASN A 211 -3.02 -13.71 3.42
CA ASN A 211 -3.65 -12.72 2.54
C ASN A 211 -4.88 -13.29 1.83
N ILE A 212 -4.84 -14.55 1.39
CA ILE A 212 -6.02 -15.24 0.84
C ILE A 212 -7.09 -15.43 1.92
N GLU A 213 -6.70 -15.81 3.14
CA GLU A 213 -7.63 -15.91 4.27
C GLU A 213 -8.29 -14.56 4.58
N GLN A 214 -7.55 -13.45 4.59
CA GLN A 214 -8.13 -12.11 4.75
C GLN A 214 -9.05 -11.72 3.59
N ALA A 215 -8.74 -12.14 2.36
CA ALA A 215 -9.56 -11.91 1.18
C ALA A 215 -10.92 -12.65 1.23
N ILE A 216 -10.96 -13.83 1.84
CA ILE A 216 -12.16 -14.70 1.92
C ILE A 216 -12.83 -14.66 3.29
N ALA A 217 -12.19 -14.05 4.29
CA ALA A 217 -12.76 -13.87 5.61
C ALA A 217 -14.04 -13.03 5.44
N PRO A 218 -15.19 -13.50 5.98
CA PRO A 218 -16.37 -12.68 5.98
C PRO A 218 -16.04 -11.38 6.71
N THR A 219 -16.33 -10.24 6.08
CA THR A 219 -16.12 -8.89 6.65
C THR A 219 -17.02 -8.60 7.85
N SER A 220 -17.45 -9.64 8.57
CA SER A 220 -18.08 -9.57 9.88
C SER A 220 -16.97 -9.41 10.92
N LYS A 221 -16.42 -8.20 11.04
CA LYS A 221 -16.00 -7.76 12.37
C LYS A 221 -17.28 -7.45 13.16
N PRO A 222 -17.46 -8.05 14.35
CA PRO A 222 -18.65 -7.87 15.18
C PRO A 222 -18.83 -6.42 15.63
#